data_AF-A0A6G3PZ51-F1
#
_entry.id   AF-A0A6G3PZ51-F1
#
_cell.length_a   1.000
_cell.length_b   1.000
_cell.length_c   1.000
_cell.angle_alpha   90.00
_cell.angle_beta   90.00
_cell.angle_gamma   90.00
#
_symmetry.space_group_name_H-M   'P 1'
#
loop_
_entity.id
_entity.type
_entity.pdbx_description
1 polymer ?
#
loop_
_entity_poly.entity_id
_entity_poly.type
_entity_poly.pdbx_seq_one_letter_code
_entity_poly.pdbx_strand_id
1 'polypeptide(L)'
;MTTNPSAAGRAAARRSLEALALGDAFGERWFPLFREPRRAANEIRDRRTPAEPRWHWTDDTALALALNRSLDEHGHVDQDQLALCYALAFDADRARGYGHGMHLLLPRLLDDPAAWRTLAPELFDGGSLGNGAAMRVAPLGARFHEDLDLVAAQAVLSAEVTHAHPDGIA
;
A
#
# COMPACT_ATOMS: atom_id res chain seq x y z
N MET A 1 23.27 8.87 -10.50
CA MET A 1 23.66 9.11 -9.10
C MET A 1 22.41 8.87 -8.26
N THR A 2 22.32 7.74 -7.56
CA THR A 2 21.23 7.48 -6.63
C THR A 2 21.54 8.24 -5.33
N THR A 3 20.81 9.33 -5.09
CA THR A 3 20.89 10.07 -3.84
C THR A 3 20.28 9.21 -2.74
N ASN A 4 21.11 8.76 -1.79
CA ASN A 4 20.61 8.15 -0.58
C ASN A 4 19.64 9.14 0.10
N PRO A 5 18.42 8.72 0.47
CA PRO A 5 17.43 9.64 1.02
C PRO A 5 17.97 10.28 2.30
N SER A 6 17.78 11.59 2.40
CA SER A 6 18.24 12.38 3.54
C SER A 6 17.59 11.89 4.84
N ALA A 7 18.22 12.15 5.98
CA ALA A 7 17.61 11.84 7.29
C ALA A 7 16.21 12.51 7.44
N ALA A 8 16.02 13.67 6.79
CA ALA A 8 14.74 14.36 6.73
C ALA A 8 13.71 13.57 5.91
N GLY A 9 14.08 13.01 4.76
CA GLY A 9 13.22 12.15 3.95
C GLY A 9 12.72 10.91 4.69
N ARG A 10 13.60 10.20 5.41
CA ARG A 10 13.19 9.06 6.26
C ARG A 10 12.22 9.46 7.36
N ALA A 11 12.46 10.61 8.01
CA ALA A 11 11.57 11.12 9.05
C ALA A 11 10.20 11.54 8.49
N ALA A 12 10.15 12.11 7.28
CA ALA A 12 8.92 12.45 6.58
C ALA A 12 8.11 11.20 6.20
N ALA A 13 8.78 10.19 5.63
CA ALA A 13 8.17 8.90 5.29
C ALA A 13 7.53 8.23 6.51
N ARG A 14 8.23 8.20 7.64
CA ARG A 14 7.70 7.66 8.90
C ARG A 14 6.44 8.39 9.37
N ARG A 15 6.44 9.73 9.39
CA ARG A 15 5.25 10.51 9.77
C ARG A 15 4.08 10.25 8.82
N SER A 16 4.36 10.18 7.52
CA SER A 16 3.34 9.86 6.51
C SER A 16 2.76 8.46 6.72
N LEU A 17 3.59 7.48 7.09
CA LEU A 17 3.15 6.11 7.37
C LEU A 17 2.30 6.02 8.65
N GLU A 18 2.68 6.74 9.71
CA GLU A 18 1.90 6.82 10.94
C GLU A 18 0.51 7.46 10.68
N ALA A 19 0.46 8.51 9.84
CA ALA A 19 -0.80 9.14 9.44
C ALA A 19 -1.66 8.24 8.54
N LEU A 20 -1.04 7.53 7.59
CA LEU A 20 -1.71 6.53 6.75
C LEU A 20 -2.34 5.45 7.61
N ALA A 21 -1.58 4.88 8.55
CA ALA A 21 -2.06 3.82 9.43
C ALA A 21 -3.22 4.28 10.34
N LEU A 22 -3.17 5.53 10.80
CA LEU A 22 -4.27 6.11 11.56
C LEU A 22 -5.52 6.28 10.68
N GLY A 23 -5.37 6.78 9.45
CA GLY A 23 -6.46 7.00 8.51
C GLY A 23 -7.13 5.70 8.08
N ASP A 24 -6.33 4.69 7.76
CA ASP A 24 -6.75 3.31 7.48
C ASP A 24 -7.57 2.76 8.66
N ALA A 25 -6.94 2.64 9.84
CA ALA A 25 -7.58 2.01 10.99
C ALA A 25 -8.86 2.74 11.44
N PHE A 26 -8.87 4.07 11.32
CA PHE A 26 -10.05 4.90 11.56
C PHE A 26 -11.13 4.67 10.51
N GLY A 27 -10.79 4.71 9.22
CA GLY A 27 -11.74 4.61 8.10
C GLY A 27 -12.45 3.26 8.05
N GLU A 28 -11.71 2.17 8.29
CA GLU A 28 -12.26 0.81 8.30
C GLU A 28 -13.42 0.65 9.29
N ARG A 29 -13.45 1.45 10.37
CA ARG A 29 -14.53 1.39 11.37
C ARG A 29 -15.91 1.66 10.76
N TRP A 30 -16.00 2.36 9.63
CA TRP A 30 -17.27 2.63 8.94
C TRP A 30 -17.65 1.63 7.86
N PHE A 31 -16.85 0.58 7.66
CA PHE A 31 -17.18 -0.43 6.67
C PHE A 31 -18.38 -1.27 7.13
N PRO A 32 -19.15 -1.85 6.18
CA PRO A 32 -20.33 -2.67 6.48
C PRO A 32 -20.07 -3.82 7.46
N LEU A 33 -18.83 -4.29 7.56
CA LEU A 33 -18.40 -5.32 8.50
C LEU A 33 -18.57 -4.88 9.97
N PHE A 34 -18.37 -3.59 10.27
CA PHE A 34 -18.41 -3.04 11.62
C PHE A 34 -19.65 -2.18 11.88
N ARG A 35 -20.19 -1.53 10.85
CA ARG A 35 -21.32 -0.60 10.96
C ARG A 35 -22.29 -0.75 9.80
N GLU A 36 -23.58 -0.85 10.11
CA GLU A 36 -24.64 -0.77 9.10
C GLU A 36 -24.57 0.58 8.35
N PRO A 37 -24.75 0.63 7.02
CA PRO A 37 -24.51 1.83 6.22
C PRO A 37 -25.26 3.11 6.65
N ARG A 38 -26.54 3.01 7.05
CA ARG A 38 -27.30 4.18 7.53
C ARG A 38 -26.78 4.66 8.88
N ARG A 39 -26.47 3.74 9.79
CA ARG A 39 -25.81 4.05 11.07
C ARG A 39 -24.46 4.74 10.83
N ALA A 40 -23.63 4.19 9.95
CA ALA A 40 -22.35 4.75 9.56
C ALA A 40 -22.50 6.20 9.04
N ALA A 41 -23.40 6.43 8.08
CA ALA A 41 -23.66 7.76 7.52
C ALA A 41 -24.14 8.76 8.58
N ASN A 42 -25.02 8.34 9.49
CA ASN A 42 -25.49 9.19 10.59
C ASN A 42 -24.35 9.52 11.56
N GLU A 43 -23.54 8.53 11.97
CA GLU A 43 -22.39 8.75 12.86
C GLU A 43 -21.36 9.70 12.24
N ILE A 44 -21.06 9.57 10.94
CA ILE A 44 -20.16 10.48 10.21
C ILE A 44 -20.73 11.90 10.20
N ARG A 45 -22.01 12.06 9.82
CA ARG A 45 -22.68 13.37 9.79
C ARG A 45 -22.63 14.07 11.15
N ASP A 46 -22.83 13.29 12.21
CA ASP A 46 -22.82 13.79 13.60
C ASP A 46 -21.39 13.95 14.16
N ARG A 47 -20.35 13.67 13.36
CA ARG A 47 -18.93 13.67 13.76
C ARG A 47 -18.64 12.82 15.00
N ARG A 48 -19.31 11.66 15.11
CA ARG A 48 -19.11 10.73 16.22
C ARG A 48 -17.90 9.84 15.94
N THR A 49 -16.92 9.88 16.85
CA THR A 49 -15.75 8.99 16.82
C THR A 49 -16.15 7.54 17.15
N PRO A 50 -15.53 6.53 16.50
CA PRO A 50 -15.76 5.12 16.84
C PRO A 50 -15.43 4.85 18.31
N ALA A 51 -16.32 4.15 19.01
CA ALA A 51 -16.20 3.90 20.44
C ALA A 51 -15.30 2.69 20.76
N GLU A 52 -14.94 1.90 19.74
CA GLU A 52 -14.09 0.74 19.87
C GLU A 52 -12.72 1.14 20.44
N PRO A 53 -12.23 0.46 21.49
CA PRO A 53 -11.00 0.87 22.18
C PRO A 53 -9.72 0.54 21.41
N ARG A 54 -9.81 -0.28 20.36
CA ARG A 54 -8.69 -0.68 19.50
C ARG A 54 -9.14 -0.67 18.05
N TRP A 55 -8.35 -0.04 17.19
CA TRP A 55 -8.58 -0.02 15.75
C TRP A 55 -7.42 -0.76 15.09
N HIS A 56 -7.75 -1.84 14.36
CA HIS A 56 -6.80 -2.54 13.52
C HIS A 56 -6.67 -1.78 12.19
N TRP A 57 -5.48 -1.81 11.61
CA TRP A 57 -5.21 -1.35 10.25
C TRP A 57 -5.27 -2.53 9.26
N THR A 58 -5.49 -2.25 7.98
CA THR A 58 -5.76 -3.22 6.91
C THR A 58 -4.53 -3.49 6.03
N ASP A 59 -4.77 -4.04 4.85
CA ASP A 59 -3.78 -4.23 3.80
C ASP A 59 -3.15 -2.91 3.30
N ASP A 60 -3.86 -1.78 3.39
CA ASP A 60 -3.32 -0.45 3.11
C ASP A 60 -2.01 -0.21 3.89
N THR A 61 -2.08 -0.34 5.21
CA THR A 61 -0.91 -0.17 6.09
C THR A 61 0.09 -1.31 5.95
N ALA A 62 -0.36 -2.55 5.77
CA ALA A 62 0.53 -3.70 5.62
C ALA A 62 1.47 -3.54 4.41
N LEU A 63 0.91 -3.15 3.26
CA LEU A 63 1.69 -2.93 2.05
C LEU A 63 2.49 -1.63 2.10
N ALA A 64 2.01 -0.57 2.77
CA ALA A 64 2.79 0.64 2.99
C ALA A 64 4.04 0.37 3.86
N LEU A 65 3.91 -0.46 4.90
CA LEU A 65 5.03 -0.92 5.72
C LEU A 65 6.04 -1.72 4.90
N ALA A 66 5.59 -2.65 4.06
CA ALA A 66 6.43 -3.44 3.19
C ALA A 66 7.22 -2.57 2.19
N LEU A 67 6.55 -1.59 1.57
CA LEU A 67 7.19 -0.61 0.70
C LEU A 67 8.26 0.20 1.45
N ASN A 68 7.94 0.73 2.63
CA ASN A 68 8.91 1.52 3.38
C ASN A 68 10.12 0.68 3.85
N ARG A 69 9.93 -0.60 4.22
CA ARG A 69 11.05 -1.51 4.55
C ARG A 69 11.98 -1.71 3.36
N SER A 70 11.42 -2.03 2.19
CA SER A 70 12.20 -2.18 0.95
C SER A 70 12.99 -0.89 0.63
N LEU A 71 12.36 0.28 0.77
CA LEU A 71 13.03 1.57 0.56
C LEU A 71 14.12 1.87 1.60
N ASP A 72 13.96 1.42 2.84
CA ASP A 72 14.99 1.55 3.89
C ASP A 72 16.20 0.65 3.63
N GLU A 73 15.99 -0.53 3.04
CA GLU A 73 17.05 -1.49 2.70
C GLU A 73 17.79 -1.11 1.40
N HIS A 74 17.06 -0.70 0.36
CA HIS A 74 17.62 -0.52 -0.99
C HIS A 74 17.78 0.95 -1.40
N GLY A 75 17.16 1.89 -0.68
CA GLY A 75 17.20 3.33 -1.00
C GLY A 75 16.36 3.74 -2.22
N HIS A 76 15.83 2.78 -2.97
CA HIS A 76 14.95 2.93 -4.14
C HIS A 76 14.03 1.71 -4.24
N VAL A 77 13.04 1.77 -5.11
CA VAL A 77 12.17 0.65 -5.44
C VAL A 77 12.96 -0.32 -6.32
N ASP A 78 13.40 -1.41 -5.71
CA ASP A 78 13.75 -2.65 -6.40
C ASP A 78 12.49 -3.52 -6.49
N GLN A 79 11.95 -3.70 -7.69
CA GLN A 79 10.65 -4.33 -7.88
C GLN A 79 10.62 -5.81 -7.47
N ASP A 80 11.72 -6.53 -7.62
CA ASP A 80 11.78 -7.95 -7.24
C ASP A 80 11.87 -8.10 -5.71
N GLN A 81 12.65 -7.24 -5.06
CA GLN A 81 12.69 -7.21 -3.60
C GLN A 81 11.36 -6.72 -3.00
N LEU A 82 10.72 -5.74 -3.65
CA LEU A 82 9.42 -5.23 -3.24
C LEU A 82 8.32 -6.27 -3.42
N ALA A 83 8.33 -7.04 -4.51
CA ALA A 83 7.43 -8.18 -4.73
C ALA A 83 7.51 -9.18 -3.59
N LEU A 84 8.72 -9.57 -3.20
CA LEU A 84 8.95 -10.47 -2.06
C LEU A 84 8.47 -9.84 -0.75
N CYS A 85 8.72 -8.56 -0.52
CA CYS A 85 8.26 -7.85 0.68
C CYS A 85 6.73 -7.81 0.78
N TYR A 86 6.00 -7.57 -0.31
CA TYR A 86 4.54 -7.65 -0.33
C TYR A 86 4.03 -9.07 -0.09
N ALA A 87 4.69 -10.06 -0.69
CA ALA A 87 4.36 -11.47 -0.53
C ALA A 87 4.51 -11.92 0.94
N LEU A 88 5.61 -11.56 1.58
CA LEU A 88 5.87 -11.84 3.00
C LEU A 88 4.89 -11.10 3.93
N ALA A 89 4.54 -9.85 3.61
CA ALA A 89 3.55 -9.10 4.40
C ALA A 89 2.16 -9.76 4.34
N PHE A 90 1.76 -10.23 3.15
CA PHE A 90 0.52 -10.99 2.96
C PHE A 90 0.56 -12.33 3.70
N ASP A 91 1.67 -13.06 3.62
CA ASP A 91 1.77 -14.38 4.28
C ASP A 91 1.70 -14.28 5.81
N ALA A 92 2.26 -13.21 6.37
CA ALA A 92 2.22 -12.95 7.81
C ALA A 92 0.79 -12.78 8.36
N ASP A 93 -0.14 -12.22 7.57
CA ASP A 93 -1.55 -12.05 7.96
C ASP A 93 -2.46 -11.87 6.74
N ARG A 94 -2.96 -12.99 6.19
CA ARG A 94 -3.81 -13.00 4.99
C ARG A 94 -5.21 -12.41 5.21
N ALA A 95 -5.59 -12.13 6.46
CA ALA A 95 -6.94 -11.68 6.83
C ALA A 95 -7.05 -10.15 6.95
N ARG A 96 -6.10 -9.40 6.39
CA ARG A 96 -6.02 -7.93 6.48
C ARG A 96 -6.95 -7.14 5.55
N GLY A 97 -7.75 -7.81 4.72
CA GLY A 97 -8.67 -7.13 3.80
C GLY A 97 -8.22 -7.06 2.34
N TYR A 98 -7.14 -7.77 1.99
CA TYR A 98 -6.61 -7.84 0.64
C TYR A 98 -7.68 -8.09 -0.44
N GLY A 99 -7.60 -7.33 -1.53
CA GLY A 99 -8.46 -7.54 -2.70
C GLY A 99 -8.21 -8.89 -3.38
N HIS A 100 -9.21 -9.40 -4.12
CA HIS A 100 -9.18 -10.72 -4.76
C HIS A 100 -7.91 -10.96 -5.61
N GLY A 101 -7.48 -9.96 -6.40
CA GLY A 101 -6.27 -10.09 -7.22
C GLY A 101 -5.00 -10.35 -6.41
N MET A 102 -4.90 -9.79 -5.20
CA MET A 102 -3.75 -10.00 -4.32
C MET A 102 -3.71 -11.43 -3.76
N HIS A 103 -4.87 -12.04 -3.52
CA HIS A 103 -4.95 -13.46 -3.16
C HIS A 103 -4.50 -14.41 -4.28
N LEU A 104 -4.55 -13.96 -5.55
CA LEU A 104 -4.04 -14.73 -6.69
C LEU A 104 -2.54 -14.50 -6.90
N LEU A 105 -2.09 -13.25 -6.76
CA LEU A 105 -0.74 -12.82 -7.08
C LEU A 105 0.27 -13.09 -5.96
N LEU A 106 0.03 -12.56 -4.75
CA LEU A 106 1.05 -12.52 -3.68
C LEU A 106 1.56 -13.89 -3.23
N PRO A 107 0.75 -14.96 -3.15
CA PRO A 107 1.27 -16.30 -2.87
C PRO A 107 2.30 -16.79 -3.89
N ARG A 108 2.18 -16.40 -5.16
CA ARG A 108 3.12 -16.80 -6.22
C ARG A 108 4.46 -16.08 -6.09
N LEU A 109 4.42 -14.83 -5.64
CA LEU A 109 5.61 -14.00 -5.46
C LEU A 109 6.47 -14.42 -4.26
N LEU A 110 5.95 -15.26 -3.35
CA LEU A 110 6.78 -15.92 -2.32
C LEU A 110 7.77 -16.91 -2.94
N ASP A 111 7.33 -17.64 -3.98
CA ASP A 111 8.13 -18.67 -4.64
C ASP A 111 9.03 -18.07 -5.72
N ASP A 112 8.49 -17.15 -6.52
CA ASP A 112 9.20 -16.46 -7.60
C ASP A 112 8.81 -14.97 -7.61
N PRO A 113 9.58 -14.11 -6.91
CA PRO A 113 9.30 -12.68 -6.90
C PRO A 113 9.28 -12.07 -8.30
N ALA A 114 10.14 -12.53 -9.23
CA ALA A 114 10.24 -11.94 -10.56
C ALA A 114 9.00 -12.16 -11.43
N ALA A 115 8.14 -13.11 -11.05
CA ALA A 115 6.89 -13.44 -11.74
C ALA A 115 5.87 -12.28 -11.72
N TRP A 116 6.05 -11.22 -10.92
CA TRP A 116 5.19 -10.04 -10.97
C TRP A 116 5.09 -9.45 -12.38
N ARG A 117 6.18 -9.53 -13.17
CA ARG A 117 6.26 -9.01 -14.55
C ARG A 117 5.26 -9.68 -15.50
N THR A 118 4.88 -10.91 -15.24
CA THR A 118 3.90 -11.66 -16.04
C THR A 118 2.54 -11.71 -15.34
N LEU A 119 2.52 -11.98 -14.03
CA LEU A 119 1.29 -12.22 -13.29
C LEU A 119 0.48 -10.93 -13.02
N ALA A 120 1.13 -9.79 -12.74
CA ALA A 120 0.39 -8.56 -12.47
C ALA A 120 -0.36 -8.03 -13.71
N PRO A 121 0.21 -8.07 -14.94
CA PRO A 121 -0.54 -7.79 -16.17
C PRO A 121 -1.66 -8.77 -16.49
N GLU A 122 -1.50 -10.05 -16.14
CA GLU A 122 -2.51 -11.09 -16.40
C GLU A 122 -3.76 -10.94 -15.50
N LEU A 123 -3.66 -10.24 -14.36
CA LEU A 123 -4.81 -9.95 -13.53
C LEU A 123 -5.84 -9.13 -14.30
N PHE A 124 -7.07 -9.63 -14.40
CA PHE A 124 -8.21 -8.91 -15.00
C PHE A 124 -8.00 -8.49 -16.47
N ASP A 125 -7.19 -9.24 -17.25
CA ASP A 125 -6.98 -9.01 -18.69
C ASP A 125 -6.38 -7.62 -19.03
N GLY A 126 -5.32 -7.24 -18.31
CA GLY A 126 -4.65 -5.94 -18.50
C GLY A 126 -4.13 -5.28 -17.21
N GLY A 127 -4.26 -5.95 -16.07
CA GLY A 127 -3.87 -5.47 -14.76
C GLY A 127 -5.03 -4.91 -13.94
N SER A 128 -4.83 -4.81 -12.62
CA SER A 128 -5.81 -4.18 -11.74
C SER A 128 -5.81 -2.66 -11.86
N LEU A 129 -6.99 -2.06 -12.01
CA LEU A 129 -7.26 -0.62 -11.87
C LEU A 129 -7.73 -0.23 -10.45
N GLY A 130 -7.59 -1.14 -9.48
CA GLY A 130 -7.98 -0.88 -8.09
C GLY A 130 -7.09 0.18 -7.43
N ASN A 131 -7.53 0.67 -6.27
CA ASN A 131 -6.79 1.67 -5.49
C ASN A 131 -5.56 1.09 -4.75
N GLY A 132 -5.26 -0.20 -4.90
CA GLY A 132 -4.29 -0.89 -4.05
C GLY A 132 -2.86 -0.35 -4.16
N ALA A 133 -2.49 0.19 -5.33
CA ALA A 133 -1.24 0.92 -5.50
C ALA A 133 -1.27 2.31 -4.83
N ALA A 134 -2.34 3.07 -5.07
CA ALA A 134 -2.50 4.42 -4.54
C ALA A 134 -2.59 4.45 -3.00
N MET A 135 -3.25 3.46 -2.39
CA MET A 135 -3.50 3.45 -0.95
C MET A 135 -2.21 3.37 -0.09
N ARG A 136 -1.13 2.83 -0.66
CA ARG A 136 0.13 2.56 0.05
C ARG A 136 1.28 3.51 -0.27
N VAL A 137 1.12 4.42 -1.25
CA VAL A 137 2.26 5.15 -1.86
C VAL A 137 2.65 6.43 -1.12
N ALA A 138 1.81 6.96 -0.22
CA ALA A 138 2.06 8.25 0.44
C ALA A 138 3.44 8.35 1.15
N PRO A 139 3.94 7.33 1.88
CA PRO A 139 5.27 7.37 2.50
C PRO A 139 6.41 7.48 1.49
N LEU A 140 6.29 6.91 0.29
CA LEU A 140 7.27 7.03 -0.79
C LEU A 140 7.33 8.48 -1.29
N GLY A 141 6.17 9.11 -1.51
CA GLY A 141 6.10 10.53 -1.86
C GLY A 141 6.76 11.42 -0.80
N ALA A 142 6.50 11.15 0.48
CA ALA A 142 7.14 11.87 1.58
C ALA A 142 8.66 11.60 1.66
N ARG A 143 9.13 10.40 1.30
CA ARG A 143 10.55 10.04 1.30
C ARG A 143 11.34 10.85 0.28
N PHE A 144 10.80 11.00 -0.93
CA PHE A 144 11.46 11.64 -2.06
C PHE A 144 10.95 13.05 -2.36
N HIS A 145 10.27 13.69 -1.39
CA HIS A 145 9.59 15.00 -1.57
C HIS A 145 10.46 16.15 -2.12
N GLU A 146 11.79 16.04 -2.08
CA GLU A 146 12.73 17.02 -2.62
C GLU A 146 12.85 16.93 -4.16
N ASP A 147 12.44 15.82 -4.78
CA ASP A 147 12.51 15.56 -6.22
C ASP A 147 11.21 14.86 -6.70
N LEU A 148 10.30 15.63 -7.28
CA LEU A 148 8.99 15.15 -7.71
C LEU A 148 9.06 14.22 -8.92
N ASP A 149 10.07 14.37 -9.78
CA ASP A 149 10.28 13.47 -10.92
C ASP A 149 10.71 12.08 -10.41
N LEU A 150 11.57 12.06 -9.39
CA LEU A 150 11.93 10.82 -8.69
C LEU A 150 10.73 10.22 -7.97
N VAL A 151 9.87 11.02 -7.31
CA VAL A 151 8.63 10.53 -6.70
C VAL A 151 7.77 9.80 -7.73
N ALA A 152 7.50 10.43 -8.88
CA ALA A 152 6.68 9.84 -9.93
C ALA A 152 7.29 8.54 -10.47
N ALA A 153 8.60 8.55 -10.78
CA ALA A 153 9.29 7.37 -11.29
C ALA A 153 9.26 6.20 -10.29
N GLN A 154 9.51 6.47 -9.01
CA GLN A 154 9.50 5.44 -7.97
C GLN A 154 8.07 4.96 -7.65
N ALA A 155 7.06 5.84 -7.72
CA ALA A 155 5.66 5.47 -7.55
C ALA A 155 5.21 4.48 -8.62
N VAL A 156 5.54 4.75 -9.90
CA VAL A 156 5.27 3.85 -11.04
C VAL A 156 5.86 2.47 -10.78
N LEU A 157 7.16 2.39 -10.47
CA LEU A 157 7.84 1.11 -10.20
C LEU A 157 7.16 0.35 -9.04
N SER A 158 6.72 1.07 -8.00
CA SER A 158 6.06 0.46 -6.84
C SER A 158 4.65 -0.07 -7.14
N ALA A 159 3.96 0.53 -8.11
CA ALA A 159 2.62 0.17 -8.54
C ALA A 159 2.64 -1.10 -9.40
N GLU A 160 3.52 -1.12 -10.42
CA GLU A 160 3.66 -2.20 -11.43
C GLU A 160 3.75 -3.61 -10.83
N VAL A 161 4.35 -3.74 -9.65
CA VAL A 161 4.48 -5.03 -8.93
C VAL A 161 3.12 -5.71 -8.68
N THR A 162 2.03 -4.94 -8.55
CA THR A 162 0.69 -5.47 -8.27
C THR A 162 -0.42 -4.91 -9.17
N HIS A 163 -0.21 -3.75 -9.78
CA HIS A 163 -1.17 -3.03 -10.61
C HIS A 163 -0.46 -2.61 -11.90
N ALA A 164 -0.76 -3.33 -13.00
CA ALA A 164 -0.16 -3.07 -14.32
C ALA A 164 -1.06 -2.22 -15.23
N HIS A 165 -2.32 -2.00 -14.86
CA HIS A 165 -3.23 -1.17 -15.64
C HIS A 165 -2.79 0.30 -15.54
N PRO A 166 -2.76 1.08 -16.65
CA PRO A 166 -2.33 2.48 -16.62
C PRO A 166 -3.05 3.33 -15.58
N ASP A 167 -4.38 3.20 -15.46
CA ASP A 167 -5.16 3.93 -14.44
C ASP A 167 -4.91 3.45 -12.99
N GLY A 168 -4.39 2.23 -12.81
CA GLY A 168 -3.96 1.77 -11.49
C GLY A 168 -2.58 2.30 -11.10
N ILE A 169 -1.80 2.77 -12.08
CA ILE A 169 -0.46 3.33 -11.90
C ILE A 169 -0.50 4.86 -11.77
N ALA A 170 -1.34 5.54 -12.57
CA ALA A 170 -1.42 7.01 -12.68
C ALA A 170 -2.09 7.68 -11.47
#